data_AF-D6YTB1-F1
#
_entry.id   AF-D6YTB1-F1
#
_cell.length_a   1.000
_cell.length_b   1.000
_cell.length_c   1.000
_cell.angle_alpha   90.00
_cell.angle_beta   90.00
_cell.angle_gamma   90.00
#
_symmetry.space_group_name_H-M   'P 1'
#
loop_
_entity.id
_entity.type
_entity.pdbx_description
1 polymer ?
#
loop_
_entity_poly.entity_id
_entity_poly.type
_entity_poly.pdbx_seq_one_letter_code
_entity_poly.pdbx_strand_id
1 'polypeptide(L)'
;MMLILLIDRIFLVYMIMLFVRILGSWLPELNEYKFMQFVRYYTDPYLNVFRQIIPPLGMIDFSPIVAFLCLGIIEHFTKWLAYTLFY
;
A
#
# COMPACT_ATOMS: atom_id res chain seq x y z
N MET A 1 -10.09 18.03 -12.40
CA MET A 1 -10.26 16.79 -13.16
C MET A 1 -8.95 16.06 -13.44
N MET A 2 -8.02 16.58 -14.26
CA MET A 2 -6.76 15.86 -14.59
C MET A 2 -5.91 15.50 -13.36
N LEU A 3 -5.73 16.44 -12.42
CA LEU A 3 -4.98 16.21 -11.19
C LEU A 3 -5.56 15.06 -10.34
N ILE A 4 -6.89 15.02 -10.21
CA ILE A 4 -7.58 13.97 -9.45
C ILE A 4 -7.36 12.59 -10.09
N LEU A 5 -7.42 12.51 -11.43
CA LEU A 5 -7.14 11.26 -12.14
C LEU A 5 -5.71 10.77 -11.91
N LEU A 6 -4.72 11.67 -11.87
CA LEU A 6 -3.34 11.30 -11.58
C LEU A 6 -3.19 10.77 -10.15
N ILE A 7 -3.83 11.41 -9.17
CA ILE A 7 -3.86 10.93 -7.79
C ILE A 7 -4.43 9.51 -7.75
N ASP A 8 -5.61 9.29 -8.33
CA ASP A 8 -6.26 7.97 -8.35
C ASP A 8 -5.36 6.89 -8.96
N ARG A 9 -4.63 7.21 -10.04
CA ARG A 9 -3.70 6.26 -10.68
C ARG A 9 -2.51 5.91 -9.81
N ILE A 10 -1.92 6.89 -9.12
CA ILE A 10 -0.78 6.67 -8.24
C ILE A 10 -1.18 5.77 -7.06
N PHE A 11 -2.30 6.10 -6.41
CA PHE A 11 -2.81 5.31 -5.28
C PHE A 11 -3.23 3.90 -5.71
N LEU A 12 -3.85 3.75 -6.89
CA LEU A 12 -4.17 2.42 -7.45
C LEU A 12 -2.93 1.57 -7.67
N VAL A 13 -1.87 2.12 -8.28
CA VAL A 13 -0.61 1.38 -8.49
C VAL A 13 -0.02 0.95 -7.15
N TYR A 14 0.02 1.84 -6.17
CA TYR A 14 0.55 1.51 -4.84
C TYR A 14 -0.31 0.46 -4.11
N MET A 15 -1.64 0.54 -4.23
CA MET A 15 -2.57 -0.46 -3.71
C MET A 15 -2.32 -1.84 -4.31
N ILE A 16 -2.12 -1.92 -5.64
CA ILE A 16 -1.77 -3.17 -6.33
C ILE A 16 -0.43 -3.70 -5.83
N MET A 17 0.58 -2.83 -5.65
CA MET A 17 1.88 -3.24 -5.10
C MET A 17 1.73 -3.83 -3.69
N LEU A 18 0.94 -3.21 -2.81
CA LEU A 18 0.66 -3.74 -1.47
C LEU A 18 -0.07 -5.09 -1.55
N PHE A 19 -1.03 -5.22 -2.45
CA PHE A 19 -1.75 -6.49 -2.64
C PHE A 19 -0.80 -7.62 -3.08
N VAL A 20 0.03 -7.36 -4.10
CA VAL A 20 1.08 -8.29 -4.55
C VAL A 20 2.05 -8.63 -3.41
N ARG A 21 2.45 -7.61 -2.64
CA ARG A 21 3.35 -7.78 -1.49
C ARG A 21 2.82 -8.76 -0.45
N ILE A 22 1.53 -8.68 -0.14
CA ILE A 22 0.87 -9.57 0.82
C ILE A 22 0.79 -10.97 0.26
N LEU A 23 0.41 -11.14 -1.01
CA LEU A 23 0.36 -12.47 -1.63
C LEU A 23 1.72 -13.17 -1.60
N GLY A 24 2.82 -12.50 -1.92
CA GLY A 24 4.15 -13.14 -1.79
C GLY A 24 4.72 -13.16 -0.37
N SER A 25 4.01 -12.61 0.63
CA SER A 25 4.30 -12.96 2.03
C SER A 25 3.83 -14.39 2.37
N TRP A 26 2.80 -14.89 1.67
CA TRP A 26 2.28 -16.25 1.85
C TRP A 26 3.05 -17.29 1.02
N LEU A 27 3.72 -16.85 -0.05
CA LEU A 27 4.53 -17.69 -0.94
C LEU A 27 5.99 -17.22 -0.91
N PRO A 28 6.83 -17.74 0.01
CA PRO A 28 8.20 -17.26 0.23
C PRO A 28 9.08 -17.30 -1.02
N GLU A 29 8.89 -18.30 -1.87
CA GLU A 29 9.58 -18.51 -3.15
C GLU A 29 9.46 -17.31 -4.10
N LEU A 30 8.35 -16.57 -4.03
CA LEU A 30 8.14 -15.39 -4.87
C LEU A 30 9.07 -14.23 -4.50
N ASN A 31 9.65 -14.22 -3.30
CA ASN A 31 10.48 -13.11 -2.84
C ASN A 31 11.87 -13.08 -3.49
N GLU A 32 12.31 -14.17 -4.12
CA GLU A 32 13.59 -14.25 -4.82
C GLU A 32 13.56 -13.53 -6.18
N TYR A 33 12.37 -13.36 -6.78
CA TYR A 33 12.24 -12.68 -8.06
C TYR A 33 12.52 -11.18 -7.95
N LYS A 34 13.29 -10.62 -8.89
CA LYS A 34 13.64 -9.18 -8.94
C LYS A 34 12.42 -8.26 -8.86
N PHE A 35 11.32 -8.64 -9.50
CA PHE A 35 10.07 -7.88 -9.44
C PHE A 35 9.52 -7.81 -8.02
N MET A 36 9.57 -8.90 -7.27
CA MET A 36 9.08 -8.93 -5.90
C MET A 36 10.02 -8.18 -4.95
N GLN A 37 11.33 -8.25 -5.16
CA GLN A 37 12.30 -7.42 -4.43
C GLN A 37 12.01 -5.92 -4.62
N PHE A 38 11.69 -5.50 -5.85
CA PHE A 38 11.24 -4.13 -6.13
C PHE A 38 9.95 -3.80 -5.36
N VAL A 39 8.91 -4.64 -5.46
CA VAL A 39 7.64 -4.41 -4.74
C VAL A 39 7.89 -4.28 -3.24
N ARG A 40 8.66 -5.20 -2.65
CA ARG A 40 9.03 -5.18 -1.23
C ARG A 40 9.76 -3.91 -0.83
N TYR A 41 10.75 -3.47 -1.62
CA TYR A 41 11.52 -2.28 -1.33
C TYR A 41 10.63 -1.04 -1.12
N TYR A 42 9.59 -0.86 -1.93
CA TYR A 42 8.68 0.30 -1.84
C TYR A 42 7.50 0.10 -0.88
N THR A 43 7.15 -1.14 -0.54
CA THR A 43 5.97 -1.44 0.29
C THR A 43 6.30 -1.82 1.73
N ASP A 44 7.47 -2.42 1.99
CA ASP A 44 7.88 -2.85 3.34
C ASP A 44 8.02 -1.67 4.31
N PRO A 45 8.60 -0.50 3.95
CA PRO A 45 8.65 0.64 4.87
C PRO A 45 7.28 1.08 5.35
N TYR A 46 6.28 1.09 4.47
CA TYR A 46 4.90 1.43 4.81
C TYR A 46 4.26 0.37 5.69
N LEU A 47 4.32 -0.91 5.29
CA LEU A 47 3.76 -2.03 6.07
C LEU A 47 4.41 -2.15 7.45
N ASN A 48 5.71 -1.89 7.57
CA ASN A 48 6.45 -1.99 8.82
C ASN A 48 5.93 -1.01 9.89
N VAL A 49 5.42 0.16 9.51
CA VAL A 49 4.75 1.08 10.45
C VAL A 49 3.54 0.41 11.09
N PHE A 50 2.73 -0.31 10.29
CA PHE A 50 1.54 -1.00 10.81
C PHE A 50 1.89 -2.28 11.57
N ARG A 51 2.94 -2.99 11.18
CA ARG A 51 3.45 -4.18 11.90
C ARG A 51 3.94 -3.85 13.31
N GLN A 52 4.40 -2.62 13.55
CA GLN A 52 4.75 -2.17 14.90
C GLN A 52 3.52 -1.99 15.80
N ILE A 53 2.36 -1.67 15.21
CA ILE A 53 1.10 -1.47 15.94
C ILE A 53 0.36 -2.80 16.11
N ILE A 54 0.27 -3.59 15.03
CA ILE A 54 -0.38 -4.90 14.99
C ILE A 54 0.67 -5.92 14.52
N PRO A 55 1.40 -6.55 15.46
CA PRO A 55 2.38 -7.56 15.10
C PRO A 55 1.70 -8.76 14.43
N PRO A 56 2.40 -9.44 13.49
CA PRO A 56 1.87 -10.61 12.83
C PRO A 56 1.61 -11.74 13.84
N LEU A 57 0.51 -12.48 13.65
CA LEU A 57 0.17 -13.64 14.45
C LEU A 57 0.60 -14.91 13.71
N GLY A 58 1.76 -15.44 14.07
CA GLY A 58 2.39 -16.54 13.34
C GLY A 58 2.77 -16.11 11.92
N MET A 59 2.26 -16.81 10.91
CA MET A 59 2.53 -16.52 9.48
C MET A 59 1.52 -15.52 8.87
N ILE A 60 0.47 -15.16 9.60
CA ILE A 60 -0.59 -14.29 9.08
C ILE A 60 -0.35 -12.86 9.56
N ASP A 61 -0.09 -11.99 8.58
CA ASP A 61 0.05 -10.55 8.78
C ASP A 61 -1.33 -9.88 8.64
N PHE A 62 -1.87 -9.38 9.75
CA PHE A 62 -3.13 -8.63 9.79
C PHE A 62 -2.93 -7.12 9.61
N SER A 63 -1.68 -6.65 9.72
CA SER A 63 -1.34 -5.23 9.50
C SER A 63 -1.81 -4.66 8.15
N PRO A 64 -1.90 -5.45 7.05
CA PRO A 64 -2.38 -4.93 5.79
C PRO A 64 -3.81 -4.40 5.81
N ILE A 65 -4.69 -4.93 6.66
CA ILE A 65 -6.09 -4.46 6.74
C ILE A 65 -6.10 -2.98 7.13
N VAL A 66 -5.34 -2.64 8.18
CA VAL A 66 -5.21 -1.27 8.64
C VAL A 66 -4.41 -0.42 7.65
N ALA A 67 -3.39 -1.01 7.01
CA ALA A 67 -2.62 -0.34 5.98
C ALA A 67 -3.51 0.09 4.79
N PHE A 68 -4.33 -0.81 4.24
CA PHE A 68 -5.24 -0.45 3.13
C PHE A 68 -6.28 0.59 3.54
N LEU A 69 -6.86 0.47 4.74
CA LEU A 69 -7.79 1.46 5.26
C LEU A 69 -7.12 2.84 5.36
N CYS A 70 -5.92 2.90 5.94
CA CYS A 70 -5.15 4.13 6.09
C CYS A 70 -4.81 4.72 4.71
N LEU A 71 -4.38 3.91 3.76
CA LEU A 71 -4.08 4.35 2.39
C LEU A 71 -5.32 4.97 1.72
N GLY A 72 -6.49 4.36 1.85
CA GLY A 72 -7.74 4.89 1.30
C GLY A 72 -8.16 6.21 1.93
N ILE A 73 -7.96 6.37 3.24
CA ILE A 73 -8.20 7.66 3.92
C ILE A 73 -7.25 8.73 3.39
N ILE A 74 -5.96 8.41 3.23
CA ILE A 74 -4.96 9.33 2.70
C ILE A 74 -5.31 9.73 1.25
N GLU A 75 -5.74 8.78 0.41
CA GLU A 75 -6.17 9.05 -0.95
C GLU A 75 -7.35 10.02 -0.96
N HIS A 76 -8.40 9.73 -0.20
CA HIS A 76 -9.61 10.56 -0.15
C HIS A 76 -9.30 11.96 0.36
N PHE A 77 -8.51 12.07 1.44
CA PHE A 77 -8.07 13.35 1.97
C PHE A 77 -7.24 14.15 0.96
N THR A 78 -6.31 13.49 0.26
CA THR A 78 -5.47 14.12 -0.77
C THR A 78 -6.33 14.66 -1.91
N LYS A 79 -7.34 13.89 -2.37
CA LYS A 79 -8.28 14.32 -3.40
C LYS A 79 -9.14 15.49 -2.94
N TRP A 80 -9.66 15.43 -1.71
CA TRP A 80 -10.46 16.51 -1.15
C TRP A 80 -9.66 17.82 -1.06
N LEU A 81 -8.41 17.73 -0.59
CA LEU A 81 -7.50 18.86 -0.51
C LEU A 81 -7.19 19.41 -1.91
N ALA A 82 -6.87 18.53 -2.87
CA ALA A 82 -6.60 18.92 -4.25
C ALA A 82 -7.84 19.53 -4.93
N TYR A 83 -9.04 19.06 -4.61
CA TYR A 83 -10.26 19.67 -5.08
C TYR A 83 -10.41 21.08 -4.51
N THR A 84 -10.32 21.23 -3.18
CA THR A 84 -10.51 22.50 -2.48
C THR A 84 -9.50 23.60 -2.86
N LEU A 85 -8.26 23.24 -3.20
CA LEU A 85 -7.20 24.20 -3.52
C LEU A 85 -7.17 24.62 -5.00
N PHE A 86 -7.62 23.75 -5.92
CA PHE A 86 -7.41 23.92 -7.36
C PHE A 86 -8.70 23.96 -8.18
N TYR A 87 -9.87 23.78 -7.55
CA TYR A 87 -11.19 23.82 -8.18
C TYR A 87 -12.18 24.61 -7.32
#